data_AF-A0A2U8FP22-F1
#
_entry.id   AF-A0A2U8FP22-F1
#
_cell.length_a   1.000
_cell.length_b   1.000
_cell.length_c   1.000
_cell.angle_alpha   90.00
_cell.angle_beta   90.00
_cell.angle_gamma   90.00
#
_symmetry.space_group_name_H-M   'P 1'
#
loop_
_entity.id
_entity.type
_entity.pdbx_description
1 polymer ?
#
loop_
_entity_poly.entity_id
_entity_poly.type
_entity_poly.pdbx_seq_one_letter_code
_entity_poly.pdbx_strand_id
1 'polypeptide(L)'
;MDKQLHRLDTLCARDPQGRLHTVHAFEHLVRLPVGSDPFGQWEPTGLVEFRLANGERLDMPEEGVFVAPGRDLRLTRVERAQQAA
;
A
#
# COMPACT_ATOMS: atom_id res chain seq x y z
N MET A 1 -17.51 -13.86 2.63
CA MET A 1 -17.11 -12.58 2.02
C MET A 1 -15.69 -12.76 1.54
N ASP A 2 -15.45 -12.51 0.27
CA ASP A 2 -14.12 -12.63 -0.31
C ASP A 2 -13.40 -11.29 -0.15
N LYS A 3 -12.06 -11.34 -0.05
CA LYS A 3 -11.21 -10.14 0.03
C LYS A 3 -10.17 -10.19 -1.08
N GLN A 4 -9.87 -9.04 -1.65
CA GLN A 4 -8.80 -8.87 -2.64
C GLN A 4 -8.05 -7.57 -2.35
N LEU A 5 -6.76 -7.52 -2.71
CA LEU A 5 -6.00 -6.29 -2.74
C LEU A 5 -5.94 -5.75 -4.17
N HIS A 6 -6.25 -4.47 -4.34
CA HIS A 6 -6.07 -3.74 -5.59
C HIS A 6 -4.98 -2.70 -5.41
N ARG A 7 -3.95 -2.71 -6.27
CA ARG A 7 -2.82 -1.78 -6.15
C ARG A 7 -3.24 -0.39 -6.64
N LEU A 8 -3.17 0.60 -5.76
CA LEU A 8 -3.46 2.01 -6.07
C LEU A 8 -2.25 2.74 -6.63
N ASP A 9 -1.08 2.60 -5.98
CA ASP A 9 0.09 3.40 -6.31
C ASP A 9 1.41 2.64 -6.05
N THR A 10 2.50 3.15 -6.64
CA THR A 10 3.87 2.73 -6.41
C THR A 10 4.73 3.94 -6.05
N LEU A 11 5.06 4.02 -4.77
CA LEU A 11 5.80 5.08 -4.13
C LEU A 11 7.29 4.73 -4.03
N CYS A 12 8.12 5.76 -3.98
CA CYS A 12 9.52 5.64 -3.58
C CYS A 12 9.69 6.19 -2.18
N ALA A 13 10.43 5.47 -1.33
CA ALA A 13 10.77 5.92 0.01
C ALA A 13 12.25 5.64 0.29
N ARG A 14 12.84 6.36 1.22
CA ARG A 14 14.28 6.28 1.56
C ARG A 14 14.45 5.88 3.02
N ASP A 15 15.38 4.96 3.28
CA ASP A 15 15.79 4.61 4.66
C ASP A 15 16.78 5.65 5.24
N PRO A 16 17.08 5.65 6.55
CA PRO A 16 18.02 6.60 7.15
C PRO A 16 19.44 6.50 6.59
N GLN A 17 19.79 5.34 5.99
CA GLN A 17 21.07 5.12 5.33
C GLN A 17 21.10 5.66 3.89
N GLY A 18 19.99 6.21 3.40
CA GLY A 18 19.89 6.85 2.10
C GLY A 18 19.47 5.92 0.96
N ARG A 19 19.22 4.64 1.22
CA ARG A 19 18.85 3.67 0.19
C ARG A 19 17.36 3.81 -0.13
N LEU A 20 17.05 3.71 -1.43
CA LEU A 20 15.69 3.77 -1.95
C LEU A 20 15.00 2.40 -1.88
N HIS A 21 13.72 2.44 -1.53
CA HIS A 21 12.82 1.31 -1.45
C HIS A 21 11.55 1.62 -2.24
N THR A 22 11.02 0.60 -2.89
CA THR A 22 9.72 0.66 -3.55
C THR A 22 8.64 0.25 -2.56
N VAL A 23 7.64 1.11 -2.40
CA VAL A 23 6.47 0.88 -1.55
C VAL A 23 5.23 0.86 -2.44
N HIS A 24 4.41 -0.17 -2.34
CA HIS A 24 3.14 -0.28 -3.02
C HIS A 24 2.01 0.03 -2.05
N ALA A 25 1.08 0.88 -2.48
CA ALA A 25 -0.18 1.12 -1.78
C ALA A 25 -1.26 0.24 -2.38
N PHE A 26 -2.01 -0.47 -1.54
CA PHE A 26 -3.11 -1.33 -1.93
C PHE A 26 -4.38 -0.92 -1.21
N GLU A 27 -5.50 -0.91 -1.91
CA GLU A 27 -6.83 -0.87 -1.30
C GLU A 27 -7.35 -2.29 -1.08
N HIS A 28 -8.01 -2.49 0.06
CA HIS A 28 -8.78 -3.70 0.31
C HIS A 28 -10.13 -3.60 -0.39
N LEU A 29 -10.43 -4.56 -1.24
CA LEU A 29 -11.74 -4.76 -1.84
C LEU A 29 -12.46 -5.92 -1.15
N VAL A 30 -13.77 -5.79 -0.99
CA VAL A 30 -14.64 -6.86 -0.49
C VAL A 30 -15.69 -7.20 -1.51
N ARG A 31 -16.04 -8.48 -1.59
CA ARG A 31 -17.18 -8.94 -2.38
C ARG A 31 -18.20 -9.62 -1.49
N LEU A 32 -19.44 -9.18 -1.59
CA LEU A 32 -20.56 -9.77 -0.88
C LEU A 32 -20.90 -11.16 -1.45
N PRO A 33 -21.48 -12.06 -0.65
CA PRO A 33 -22.01 -13.32 -1.17
C PRO A 33 -23.06 -13.07 -2.26
N VAL A 34 -23.18 -13.99 -3.22
CA VAL A 34 -24.10 -13.89 -4.38
C VAL A 34 -25.56 -13.64 -3.97
N GLY A 35 -25.98 -14.11 -2.79
CA GLY A 35 -27.33 -13.87 -2.27
C GLY A 35 -27.58 -12.43 -1.76
N SER A 36 -26.53 -11.64 -1.56
CA SER A 36 -26.58 -10.25 -1.08
C SER A 36 -26.25 -9.25 -2.18
N ASP A 37 -25.38 -9.63 -3.12
CA ASP A 37 -25.13 -8.89 -4.35
C ASP A 37 -25.17 -9.85 -5.56
N PRO A 38 -26.22 -9.80 -6.39
CA PRO A 38 -26.37 -10.69 -7.53
C PRO A 38 -25.34 -10.43 -8.64
N PHE A 39 -24.68 -9.27 -8.64
CA PHE A 39 -23.63 -8.95 -9.61
C PHE A 39 -22.24 -9.37 -9.14
N GLY A 40 -22.07 -9.65 -7.85
CA GLY A 40 -20.81 -10.07 -7.26
C GLY A 40 -19.68 -9.06 -7.51
N GLN A 41 -19.97 -7.77 -7.38
CA GLN A 41 -19.02 -6.70 -7.59
C GLN A 41 -18.03 -6.61 -6.42
N TRP A 42 -16.82 -6.17 -6.75
CA TRP A 42 -15.80 -5.86 -5.76
C TRP A 42 -15.95 -4.41 -5.36
N GLU A 43 -16.20 -4.19 -4.07
CA GLU A 43 -16.42 -2.87 -3.52
C GLU A 43 -15.18 -2.38 -2.76
N PRO A 44 -14.76 -1.12 -2.96
CA PRO A 44 -13.70 -0.51 -2.18
C PRO A 44 -14.11 -0.39 -0.72
N THR A 45 -13.20 -0.75 0.18
CA THR A 45 -13.42 -0.55 1.62
C THR A 45 -12.89 0.79 2.12
N GLY A 46 -12.10 1.51 1.31
CA GLY A 46 -11.35 2.69 1.76
C GLY A 46 -10.15 2.35 2.67
N LEU A 47 -9.92 1.07 3.01
CA LEU A 47 -8.78 0.65 3.81
C LEU A 47 -7.55 0.48 2.92
N VAL A 48 -6.53 1.29 3.18
CA VAL A 48 -5.25 1.25 2.48
C VAL A 48 -4.22 0.48 3.30
N GLU A 49 -3.47 -0.38 2.62
CA GLU A 49 -2.34 -1.12 3.16
C GLU A 49 -1.10 -0.86 2.33
N PHE A 50 0.03 -0.66 3.01
CA PHE A 50 1.32 -0.44 2.36
C PHE A 50 2.17 -1.68 2.45
N ARG A 51 2.90 -1.98 1.37
CA ARG A 51 3.88 -3.07 1.34
C ARG A 51 5.15 -2.67 0.63
N LEU A 52 6.28 -3.22 1.06
CA LEU A 52 7.50 -3.21 0.27
C LEU A 52 7.33 -4.07 -1.00
N ALA A 53 8.22 -3.88 -1.99
CA ALA A 53 8.22 -4.68 -3.22
C ALA A 53 8.40 -6.19 -2.99
N ASN A 54 8.99 -6.60 -1.85
CA ASN A 54 9.09 -8.00 -1.44
C ASN A 54 7.78 -8.55 -0.82
N GLY A 55 6.72 -7.73 -0.73
CA GLY A 55 5.41 -8.09 -0.18
C GLY A 55 5.27 -7.88 1.34
N GLU A 56 6.31 -7.45 2.02
CA GLU A 56 6.32 -7.19 3.46
C GLU A 56 5.46 -5.97 3.82
N ARG A 57 4.63 -6.10 4.86
CA ARG A 57 3.69 -5.05 5.29
C ARG A 57 4.43 -3.87 5.94
N LEU A 58 3.95 -2.67 5.65
CA LEU A 58 4.35 -1.42 6.27
C LEU A 58 3.13 -0.76 6.92
N ASP A 59 3.34 -0.15 8.08
CA ASP A 59 2.39 0.80 8.69
C ASP A 59 2.81 2.23 8.34
N MET A 60 1.84 3.14 8.28
CA MET A 60 2.08 4.56 8.00
C MET A 60 1.60 5.41 9.19
N PRO A 61 2.40 5.53 10.27
CA PRO A 61 2.00 6.25 11.48
C PRO A 61 1.84 7.76 11.27
N GLU A 62 2.49 8.30 10.25
CA GLU A 62 2.43 9.69 9.83
C GLU A 62 2.48 9.73 8.30
N GLU A 63 1.87 10.74 7.69
CA GLU A 63 1.85 10.88 6.24
C GLU A 63 3.27 10.81 5.64
N GLY A 64 3.46 9.88 4.71
CA GLY A 64 4.75 9.69 4.04
C GLY A 64 5.83 9.01 4.90
N VAL A 65 5.56 8.65 6.15
CA VAL A 65 6.48 7.86 6.98
C VAL A 65 6.00 6.42 7.02
N PHE A 66 6.83 5.48 6.57
CA PHE A 66 6.52 4.05 6.63
C PHE A 66 7.40 3.34 7.66
N VAL A 67 6.84 2.36 8.37
CA VAL A 67 7.57 1.50 9.31
C VAL A 67 7.23 0.04 9.07
N ALA A 68 8.23 -0.84 9.11
CA ALA A 68 8.00 -2.28 9.03
C ALA A 68 7.83 -2.86 10.45
N PRO A 69 6.65 -3.41 10.83
CA PRO A 69 6.44 -3.95 12.16
C PRO A 69 7.43 -5.09 12.47
N GLY A 70 8.02 -5.05 13.66
CA GLY A 70 9.00 -6.06 14.08
C GLY A 70 10.39 -5.89 13.45
N ARG A 71 10.64 -4.81 12.73
CA ARG A 71 11.96 -4.43 12.20
C ARG A 71 12.30 -2.99 12.55
N ASP A 72 13.58 -2.72 12.72
CA ASP A 72 14.08 -1.35 12.81
C ASP A 72 14.25 -0.74 11.40
N LEU A 73 13.14 -0.69 10.66
CA LEU A 73 13.09 -0.10 9.32
C LEU A 73 12.04 1.01 9.30
N ARG A 74 12.52 2.25 9.21
CA ARG A 74 11.74 3.45 8.97
C ARG A 74 12.08 3.98 7.58
N LEU A 75 11.08 4.39 6.82
CA LEU A 75 11.25 4.95 5.48
C LEU A 75 10.52 6.29 5.41
N THR A 76 11.09 7.24 4.70
CA THR A 76 10.43 8.51 4.39
C THR A 76 10.15 8.56 2.89
N ARG A 77 8.88 8.82 2.51
CA ARG A 77 8.47 9.01 1.13
C ARG A 77 9.33 10.10 0.52
N VAL A 78 9.81 9.84 -0.69
CA VAL A 78 10.49 10.83 -1.51
C VAL A 78 9.65 11.05 -2.74
N GLU A 79 9.41 12.31 -3.07
CA GLU A 79 8.86 12.63 -4.38
C GLU A 79 9.90 12.20 -5.41
N ARG A 80 9.49 11.37 -6.38
CA ARG A 80 10.26 11.34 -7.62
C ARG A 80 10.09 12.72 -8.20
N ALA A 81 11.18 13.48 -8.35
CA ALA A 81 11.18 14.62 -9.24
C ALA A 81 10.58 14.12 -10.55
N GLN A 82 9.41 14.66 -10.92
CA GLN A 82 8.78 14.38 -12.21
C GLN A 82 9.85 14.68 -13.27
N GLN A 83 10.41 13.66 -13.89
CA GLN A 83 11.07 13.85 -15.16
C GLN A 83 9.95 14.19 -16.13
N ALA A 84 9.75 15.48 -16.33
CA ALA A 84 8.99 16.01 -17.44
C ALA A 84 9.55 15.38 -18.72
N ALA A 85 8.69 14.67 -19.44
CA ALA A 85 8.94 14.27 -20.81
C ALA A 85 8.70 15.46 -21.74
#